data_AF-A0A533Q5Q3-F1
#
_entry.id   AF-A0A533Q5Q3-F1
#
_cell.length_a   1.000
_cell.length_b   1.000
_cell.length_c   1.000
_cell.angle_alpha   90.00
_cell.angle_beta   90.00
_cell.angle_gamma   90.00
#
_symmetry.space_group_name_H-M   'P 1'
#
loop_
_entity.id
_entity.type
_entity.pdbx_description
1 polymer ?
#
loop_
_entity_poly.entity_id
_entity_poly.type
_entity_poly.pdbx_seq_one_letter_code
_entity_poly.pdbx_strand_id
1 'polypeptide(L)' 'MRQKIEYIHYNPVRRGYVDDPVSWIYSSARNFRNNDASMLELDPIIW' A
#
# COMPACT_ATOMS: atom_id res chain seq x y z
N MET A 1 -8.30 -3.76 -12.22
CA MET A 1 -7.87 -3.84 -10.80
C MET A 1 -6.94 -2.71 -10.37
N ARG A 2 -5.92 -2.36 -11.15
CA ARG A 2 -4.88 -1.38 -10.80
C ARG A 2 -5.39 0.00 -10.32
N GLN A 3 -6.37 0.58 -11.02
CA GLN A 3 -6.93 1.90 -10.66
C GLN A 3 -7.43 2.00 -9.21
N LYS A 4 -8.14 0.96 -8.72
CA LYS A 4 -8.69 0.96 -7.35
C LYS A 4 -7.58 0.79 -6.31
N ILE A 5 -6.59 -0.04 -6.62
CA ILE A 5 -5.42 -0.26 -5.74
C ILE A 5 -4.63 1.05 -5.61
N GLU A 6 -4.34 1.72 -6.73
CA GLU A 6 -3.66 3.01 -6.74
C GLU A 6 -4.45 4.06 -5.96
N TYR A 7 -5.79 4.12 -6.13
CA TYR A 7 -6.62 5.01 -5.33
C TYR A 7 -6.44 4.78 -3.82
N ILE A 8 -6.50 3.52 -3.38
CA ILE A 8 -6.36 3.15 -1.95
C ILE A 8 -4.96 3.51 -1.42
N HIS A 9 -3.90 3.20 -2.17
CA HIS A 9 -2.53 3.48 -1.75
C HIS A 9 -2.24 5.00 -1.63
N TYR A 10 -2.85 5.83 -2.48
CA TYR A 10 -2.67 7.28 -2.44
C TYR A 10 -3.61 8.03 -1.49
N ASN A 11 -4.59 7.37 -0.87
CA ASN A 11 -5.51 8.03 0.08
C ASN A 11 -4.78 8.74 1.24
N PRO A 12 -3.78 8.13 1.92
CA PRO A 12 -3.02 8.82 2.97
C PRO A 12 -2.31 10.08 2.49
N VAL A 13 -1.83 10.09 1.24
CA VAL A 13 -1.17 11.24 0.62
C VAL A 13 -2.18 12.35 0.31
N ARG A 14 -3.29 12.00 -0.35
CA ARG A 14 -4.35 12.98 -0.68
C ARG A 14 -4.97 13.61 0.55
N ARG A 15 -4.99 12.87 1.67
CA ARG A 15 -5.48 13.36 2.96
C ARG A 15 -4.45 14.24 3.69
N GLY A 16 -3.18 14.19 3.28
CA GLY A 16 -2.08 14.97 3.85
C GLY A 16 -1.41 14.33 5.07
N TYR A 17 -1.55 13.01 5.27
CA TYR A 17 -0.94 12.33 6.42
C TYR A 17 0.52 11.95 6.18
N VAL A 18 0.89 11.69 4.93
CA VAL A 18 2.24 11.30 4.51
C VAL A 18 2.53 11.83 3.11
N ASP A 19 3.81 12.02 2.78
CA ASP A 19 4.21 12.51 1.45
C ASP A 19 4.35 11.39 0.40
N ASP A 20 4.57 10.14 0.82
CA ASP A 20 4.64 8.97 -0.07
C ASP A 20 3.70 7.84 0.42
N PRO A 21 2.97 7.16 -0.49
CA PRO A 21 2.14 6.00 -0.15
C PRO A 21 2.82 4.91 0.68
N VAL A 22 4.11 4.63 0.46
CA VAL A 22 4.88 3.59 1.17
C VAL A 22 5.24 3.99 2.60
N SER A 23 5.09 5.25 2.96
CA SER A 23 5.31 5.73 4.33
C SER A 23 4.12 5.43 5.24
N TRP A 24 2.95 5.07 4.67
CA TRP A 24 1.79 4.68 5.47
C TRP A 24 1.88 3.21 5.89
N ILE A 25 2.24 2.99 7.16
CA ILE A 25 2.52 1.65 7.71
C ILE A 25 1.32 0.70 7.70
N TYR A 26 0.09 1.23 7.66
CA TYR A 26 -1.15 0.44 7.64
C TYR A 26 -1.69 0.23 6.21
N SER A 27 -0.81 0.20 5.21
CA SER A 27 -1.16 -0.02 3.81
C SER A 27 -0.25 -1.05 3.17
N SER A 28 -0.79 -1.82 2.22
CA SER A 28 -0.04 -2.75 1.38
C SER A 28 0.85 -2.05 0.34
N ALA A 29 0.89 -0.72 0.28
CA ALA A 29 1.70 0.03 -0.70
C ALA A 29 3.18 -0.38 -0.71
N ARG A 30 3.77 -0.67 0.47
CA ARG A 30 5.14 -1.18 0.63
C ARG A 30 5.36 -2.54 -0.01
N ASN A 31 4.43 -3.47 0.23
CA ASN A 31 4.47 -4.79 -0.39
C ASN A 31 4.49 -4.66 -1.92
N PHE A 32 3.64 -3.80 -2.49
CA PHE A 32 3.52 -3.66 -3.94
C PHE A 32 4.70 -2.93 -4.60
N ARG A 33 5.24 -1.87 -3.98
CA ARG A 33 6.32 -1.05 -4.58
C ARG A 33 7.72 -1.53 -4.23
N ASN A 34 7.92 -2.01 -3.00
CA ASN A 34 9.24 -2.31 -2.46
C ASN A 34 9.47 -3.80 -2.23
N ASN A 35 8.45 -4.65 -2.46
CA ASN A 35 8.46 -6.05 -2.08
C ASN A 35 8.81 -6.25 -0.59
N ASP A 36 8.32 -5.32 0.24
CA ASP A 36 8.60 -5.25 1.67
C ASP A 36 7.34 -5.59 2.48
N ALA A 37 7.40 -6.73 3.15
CA ALA A 37 6.35 -7.26 4.02
C ALA A 37 6.67 -7.09 5.52
N SER A 38 7.69 -6.30 5.89
CA SER A 38 8.15 -6.21 7.28
C SER A 38 7.10 -5.68 8.26
N MET A 39 6.10 -4.94 7.78
CA MET A 39 5.04 -4.33 8.58
C MET A 39 3.70 -5.06 8.50
N LEU A 40 3.38 -5.58 7.32
CA LEU A 40 2.09 -6.20 7.00
C LEU A 40 2.36 -7.32 6.00
N GLU A 41 2.18 -8.56 6.45
CA GLU A 41 2.18 -9.72 5.58
C GLU A 41 0.86 -9.79 4.81
N LEU A 42 0.93 -10.27 3.56
CA LEU A 42 -0.24 -10.47 2.71
C LEU A 42 -0.44 -11.95 2.47
N ASP A 43 -1.67 -12.42 2.67
CA ASP A 43 -2.02 -13.79 2.33
C ASP A 43 -1.90 -14.00 0.81
N PRO A 44 -1.23 -15.08 0.37
CA PRO A 44 -1.18 -15.42 -1.05
C PRO A 44 -2.58 -15.82 -1.53
N ILE A 45 -2.97 -15.30 -2.70
CA ILE A 45 -4.18 -15.77 -3.38
C ILE A 45 -3.86 -17.12 -4.01
N ILE A 46 -4.38 -18.18 -3.40
CA ILE A 46 -4.38 -19.53 -3.99
C ILE A 46 -5.62 -19.62 -4.90
N TRP A 47 -5.40 -20.02 -6.16
CA TRP A 47 -6.47 -20.23 -7.14
C TRP A 47 -7.10 -21.61 -7.02
#